data_AF-A0A2M8N4X5-F1
#
_entry.id   AF-A0A2M8N4X5-F1
#
_cell.length_a   1.000
_cell.length_b   1.000
_cell.length_c   1.000
_cell.angle_alpha   90.00
_cell.angle_beta   90.00
_cell.angle_gamma   90.00
#
_symmetry.space_group_name_H-M   'P 1'
#
loop_
_entity.id
_entity.type
_entity.pdbx_description
1 polymer ?
#
loop_
_entity_poly.entity_id
_entity_poly.type
_entity_poly.pdbx_seq_one_letter_code
_entity_poly.pdbx_strand_id
1 'polypeptide(L)'
;RTRFMFNFGAGAGAFILQRGSRRNQIMGMSALTDGSLSETVYLTMDAVGDTGREYTGDLRGLLDVRNGEYMAERLGAVSLQNFVKVIREAVDESGASLSDIAFLGITHMKRSFYHQILDEIGLTP
;
A
#
# COMPACT_ATOMS: atom_id res chain seq x y z
N ARG A 1 20.99 1.19 -4.11
CA ARG A 1 19.75 1.97 -3.86
C ARG A 1 18.55 1.22 -4.42
N THR A 2 17.43 1.21 -3.70
CA THR A 2 16.25 0.39 -4.06
C THR A 2 15.50 0.98 -5.25
N ARG A 3 15.13 0.12 -6.21
CA ARG A 3 14.56 0.53 -7.51
C ARG A 3 13.14 1.10 -7.44
N PHE A 4 12.36 0.81 -6.39
CA PHE A 4 10.99 1.34 -6.30
C PHE A 4 10.95 2.85 -6.07
N MET A 5 12.01 3.44 -5.50
CA MET A 5 12.05 4.88 -5.21
C MET A 5 12.05 5.76 -6.49
N PHE A 6 12.34 5.18 -7.65
CA PHE A 6 12.22 5.88 -8.94
C PHE A 6 10.78 6.02 -9.44
N ASN A 7 9.83 5.29 -8.85
CA ASN A 7 8.44 5.26 -9.27
C ASN A 7 7.53 6.13 -8.40
N PHE A 8 8.08 7.05 -7.60
CA PHE A 8 7.25 8.02 -6.88
C PHE A 8 6.77 9.11 -7.83
N GLY A 9 5.45 9.28 -7.90
CA GLY A 9 4.79 10.38 -8.60
C GLY A 9 4.14 11.33 -7.61
N ALA A 10 4.12 12.62 -7.94
CA ALA A 10 3.28 13.58 -7.23
C ALA A 10 1.83 13.47 -7.73
N GLY A 11 0.87 13.41 -6.81
CA GLY A 11 -0.55 13.31 -7.14
C GLY A 11 -1.42 13.51 -5.91
N ALA A 12 -2.71 13.78 -6.13
CA ALA A 12 -3.70 13.93 -5.07
C ALA A 12 -5.03 13.31 -5.50
N GLY A 13 -5.77 12.80 -4.52
CA GLY A 13 -7.13 12.30 -4.68
C GLY A 13 -7.96 12.67 -3.45
N ALA A 14 -9.27 12.81 -3.63
CA ALA A 14 -10.20 13.08 -2.56
C ALA A 14 -11.51 12.34 -2.80
N PHE A 15 -12.17 11.93 -1.73
CA PHE A 15 -13.54 11.41 -1.76
C PHE A 15 -14.34 12.01 -0.59
N ILE A 16 -15.66 12.03 -0.73
CA ILE A 16 -16.57 12.57 0.28
C ILE A 16 -17.34 11.42 0.90
N LEU A 17 -17.34 11.37 2.24
CA LEU A 17 -18.20 10.46 2.99
C LEU A 17 -19.44 11.19 3.47
N GLN A 18 -20.60 10.65 3.14
CA GLN A 18 -21.88 11.15 3.58
C GLN A 18 -22.63 10.09 4.38
N ARG A 19 -22.89 10.40 5.65
CA ARG A 19 -23.72 9.55 6.51
C ARG A 19 -25.12 9.40 5.92
N GLY A 20 -25.63 8.17 5.88
CA GLY A 20 -26.98 7.87 5.37
C GLY A 20 -27.10 7.82 3.84
N SER A 21 -26.00 7.89 3.10
CA SER A 21 -26.03 7.66 1.65
C SER A 21 -26.55 6.25 1.33
N ARG A 22 -27.37 6.16 0.26
CA ARG A 22 -27.89 4.90 -0.28
C ARG A 22 -27.14 4.42 -1.54
N ARG A 23 -26.05 5.10 -1.90
CA ARG A 23 -25.20 4.77 -3.06
C ARG A 23 -23.75 4.70 -2.62
N ASN A 24 -22.96 3.87 -3.29
CA ASN A 24 -21.52 3.68 -3.04
C ASN A 24 -21.25 3.46 -1.54
N GLN A 25 -21.99 2.52 -0.96
CA GLN A 25 -21.92 2.24 0.46
C GLN A 25 -20.60 1.55 0.78
N ILE A 26 -19.97 1.93 1.90
CA ILE A 26 -18.87 1.17 2.47
C ILE A 26 -19.50 0.01 3.23
N MET A 27 -19.29 -1.20 2.73
CA MET A 27 -19.96 -2.39 3.24
C MET A 27 -19.11 -3.19 4.24
N GLY A 28 -17.78 -3.07 4.18
CA GLY A 28 -16.86 -3.74 5.12
C GLY A 28 -15.45 -3.15 5.03
N MET A 29 -14.63 -3.40 6.05
CA MET A 29 -13.27 -2.87 6.16
C MET A 29 -12.37 -3.81 6.98
N SER A 30 -11.26 -4.23 6.39
CA SER A 30 -10.16 -4.85 7.13
C SER A 30 -8.85 -4.11 6.92
N ALA A 31 -8.01 -4.11 7.95
CA ALA A 31 -6.67 -3.53 7.93
C ALA A 31 -5.72 -4.41 8.73
N LEU A 32 -4.48 -4.54 8.23
CA LEU A 32 -3.40 -5.26 8.89
C LEU A 32 -2.11 -4.46 8.78
N THR A 33 -1.33 -4.44 9.86
CA THR A 33 0.00 -3.80 9.90
C THR A 33 1.03 -4.80 10.39
N ASP A 34 2.12 -4.95 9.63
CA ASP A 34 3.30 -5.70 10.06
C ASP A 34 4.36 -4.73 10.57
N GLY A 35 4.39 -4.52 11.90
CA GLY A 35 5.32 -3.60 12.55
C GLY A 35 6.80 -4.01 12.45
N SER A 36 7.10 -5.25 12.06
CA SER A 36 8.49 -5.73 11.93
C SER A 36 9.27 -5.03 10.81
N LEU A 37 8.57 -4.41 9.86
CA LEU A 37 9.14 -3.64 8.75
C LEU A 37 9.28 -2.14 9.05
N SER A 38 8.91 -1.68 10.25
CA SER A 38 8.86 -0.25 10.60
C SER A 38 10.20 0.49 10.40
N GLU A 39 11.32 -0.19 10.65
CA GLU A 39 12.67 0.37 10.56
C GLU A 39 13.36 0.13 9.20
N THR A 40 12.68 -0.50 8.23
CA THR A 40 13.31 -0.82 6.94
C THR A 40 13.27 0.32 5.94
N VAL A 41 12.33 1.25 6.06
CA VAL A 41 12.22 2.45 5.20
C VAL A 41 11.95 3.66 6.08
N TYR A 42 12.85 4.64 6.06
CA TYR A 42 12.80 5.77 6.98
C TYR A 42 13.35 7.02 6.32
N LEU A 43 12.93 8.18 6.83
CA LEU A 43 13.55 9.46 6.50
C LEU A 43 14.83 9.60 7.31
N THR A 44 15.94 9.95 6.67
CA THR A 44 17.18 10.22 7.39
C THR A 44 17.04 11.50 8.21
N MET A 45 17.85 11.66 9.28
CA MET A 45 17.84 12.90 10.08
C MET A 45 18.21 14.14 9.24
N ASP A 46 18.98 13.96 8.16
CA ASP A 46 19.26 15.00 7.18
C ASP A 46 18.02 15.45 6.37
N ALA A 47 16.92 14.70 6.42
CA ALA A 47 15.60 15.05 5.86
C ALA A 47 14.79 15.96 6.76
N VAL A 48 15.02 15.86 8.06
CA VAL A 48 14.41 16.72 9.07
C VAL A 48 15.33 17.93 9.18
N GLY A 49 15.28 18.79 8.17
CA GLY A 49 16.14 19.96 8.08
C GLY A 49 16.08 20.82 9.34
N ASP A 50 17.17 21.56 9.61
CA ASP A 50 17.09 22.70 10.50
C ASP A 50 16.09 23.70 9.87
N THR A 51 15.04 24.07 10.61
CA THR A 51 13.82 24.74 10.10
C THR A 51 14.01 26.08 9.36
N GLY A 52 15.26 26.55 9.20
CA GLY A 52 15.63 27.85 8.63
C GLY A 52 16.41 27.85 7.31
N ARG A 53 16.59 26.71 6.61
CA ARG A 53 17.28 26.68 5.30
C ARG A 53 16.38 26.21 4.16
N GLU A 54 16.36 26.98 3.07
CA GLU A 54 15.78 26.56 1.80
C GLU A 54 16.66 25.48 1.17
N TYR A 55 16.11 24.28 1.00
CA TYR A 55 16.77 23.18 0.30
C TYR A 55 16.26 23.11 -1.14
N THR A 56 16.98 23.74 -2.07
CA THR A 56 16.77 23.60 -3.51
C THR A 56 17.79 22.65 -4.11
N GLY A 57 17.36 21.45 -4.51
CA GLY A 57 18.11 20.59 -5.44
C GLY A 57 19.24 19.74 -4.86
N ASP A 58 19.44 19.68 -3.54
CA ASP A 58 20.40 18.75 -2.92
C ASP A 58 19.73 17.41 -2.56
N LEU A 59 20.46 16.29 -2.69
CA LEU A 59 20.00 14.93 -2.39
C LEU A 59 19.86 14.66 -0.88
N ARG A 60 19.83 15.73 -0.06
CA ARG A 60 19.68 15.64 1.39
C ARG A 60 18.20 15.55 1.73
N GLY A 61 17.86 14.52 2.48
CA GLY A 61 16.49 14.27 2.92
C GLY A 61 15.72 13.17 2.19
N LEU A 62 16.45 12.20 1.65
CA LEU A 62 15.86 11.06 0.95
C LEU A 62 15.31 10.02 1.94
N LEU A 63 14.21 9.39 1.54
CA LEU A 63 13.85 8.05 2.02
C LEU A 63 15.05 7.13 1.82
N ASP A 64 15.45 6.45 2.89
CA ASP A 64 16.50 5.44 2.85
C ASP A 64 15.92 4.07 3.21
N VAL A 65 16.53 3.02 2.63
CA VAL A 65 16.15 1.64 2.87
C VAL A 65 17.25 0.95 3.64
N ARG A 66 17.01 0.69 4.93
CA ARG A 66 17.88 -0.13 5.77
C ARG A 66 17.47 -1.59 5.68
N ASN A 67 18.46 -2.49 5.78
CA ASN A 67 18.23 -3.93 5.79
C ASN A 67 17.35 -4.41 4.62
N GLY A 68 17.70 -3.99 3.40
CA GLY A 68 16.90 -4.29 2.20
C GLY A 68 16.70 -5.78 1.93
N GLU A 69 17.65 -6.63 2.34
CA GLU A 69 17.53 -8.09 2.27
C GLU A 69 16.41 -8.60 3.18
N TYR A 70 16.43 -8.22 4.46
CA TYR A 70 15.37 -8.55 5.42
C TYR A 70 14.00 -8.04 4.95
N MET A 71 13.93 -6.79 4.47
CA MET A 71 12.69 -6.22 3.94
C MET A 71 12.17 -7.06 2.76
N ALA A 72 13.03 -7.43 1.81
CA ALA A 72 12.64 -8.22 0.65
C ALA A 72 12.18 -9.63 1.04
N GLU A 73 12.92 -10.29 1.95
CA GLU A 73 12.57 -11.60 2.50
C GLU A 73 11.19 -11.57 3.18
N ARG A 74 11.00 -10.62 4.10
CA ARG A 74 9.76 -10.49 4.86
C ARG A 74 8.59 -10.16 3.95
N LEU A 75 8.74 -9.20 3.04
CA LEU A 75 7.70 -8.88 2.05
C LEU A 75 7.37 -10.08 1.16
N GLY A 76 8.38 -10.84 0.71
CA GLY A 76 8.17 -12.05 -0.08
C GLY A 76 7.38 -13.13 0.68
N ALA A 77 7.63 -13.26 1.98
CA ALA A 77 6.97 -14.24 2.84
C ALA A 77 5.51 -13.89 3.18
N VAL A 78 5.16 -12.60 3.34
CA VAL A 78 3.86 -12.23 3.92
C VAL A 78 2.93 -11.43 3.01
N SER A 79 3.44 -10.78 1.95
CA SER A 79 2.65 -9.76 1.24
C SER A 79 1.38 -10.35 0.61
N LEU A 80 1.49 -11.42 -0.18
CA LEU A 80 0.33 -12.00 -0.88
C LEU A 80 -0.75 -12.43 0.13
N GLN A 81 -0.33 -13.20 1.14
CA GLN A 81 -1.22 -13.70 2.18
C GLN A 81 -1.93 -12.55 2.91
N ASN A 82 -1.21 -11.48 3.26
CA ASN A 82 -1.78 -10.34 3.96
C ASN A 82 -2.78 -9.56 3.09
N PHE A 83 -2.48 -9.34 1.81
CA PHE A 83 -3.41 -8.71 0.87
C PHE A 83 -4.69 -9.54 0.72
N VAL A 84 -4.56 -10.84 0.46
CA VAL A 84 -5.71 -11.74 0.30
C VAL A 84 -6.52 -11.82 1.59
N LYS A 85 -5.87 -11.86 2.75
CA LYS A 85 -6.54 -11.88 4.06
C LYS A 85 -7.42 -10.66 4.25
N VAL A 86 -6.89 -9.45 4.10
CA VAL A 86 -7.70 -8.23 4.32
C VAL A 86 -8.80 -8.05 3.28
N ILE A 87 -8.58 -8.52 2.04
CA ILE A 87 -9.65 -8.53 1.02
C ILE A 87 -10.78 -9.47 1.44
N ARG A 88 -10.46 -10.71 1.85
CA ARG A 88 -11.44 -11.70 2.30
C ARG A 88 -12.22 -11.21 3.52
N GLU A 89 -11.51 -10.71 4.55
CA GLU A 89 -12.15 -10.19 5.76
C GLU A 89 -13.08 -9.00 5.47
N ALA A 90 -12.68 -8.07 4.61
CA ALA A 90 -13.54 -6.94 4.24
C ALA A 90 -14.79 -7.37 3.45
N VAL A 91 -14.66 -8.40 2.61
CA VAL A 91 -15.79 -8.98 1.85
C VAL A 91 -16.71 -9.75 2.78
N ASP A 92 -16.16 -10.55 3.69
CA ASP A 92 -16.96 -11.30 4.68
C ASP A 92 -17.75 -10.34 5.59
N GLU A 93 -17.14 -9.24 6.06
CA GLU A 93 -17.83 -8.21 6.85
C GLU A 93 -18.95 -7.53 6.05
N SER A 94 -18.78 -7.40 4.73
CA SER A 94 -19.82 -6.85 3.85
C SER A 94 -21.03 -7.74 3.65
N GLY A 95 -20.96 -9.02 4.05
CA GLY A 95 -21.97 -10.02 3.77
C GLY A 95 -22.05 -10.44 2.30
N ALA A 96 -21.09 -10.02 1.48
CA ALA A 96 -20.94 -10.43 0.09
C ALA A 96 -20.00 -11.64 -0.03
N SER A 97 -19.79 -12.09 -1.27
CA SER A 97 -18.82 -13.12 -1.63
C SER A 97 -17.72 -12.55 -2.52
N LEU A 98 -16.57 -13.23 -2.61
CA LEU A 98 -15.49 -12.82 -3.53
C LEU A 98 -15.96 -12.77 -4.99
N SER A 99 -16.90 -13.64 -5.38
CA SER A 99 -17.49 -13.63 -6.72
C SER A 99 -18.35 -12.40 -7.04
N ASP A 100 -18.73 -11.60 -6.02
CA ASP A 100 -19.46 -10.35 -6.22
C ASP A 100 -18.53 -9.17 -6.55
N ILE A 101 -17.21 -9.35 -6.44
CA ILE A 101 -16.24 -8.32 -6.78
C ILE A 101 -16.19 -8.16 -8.31
N ALA A 102 -16.52 -6.97 -8.79
CA ALA A 102 -16.41 -6.62 -10.21
C ALA A 102 -15.15 -5.81 -10.56
N PHE A 103 -14.51 -5.20 -9.55
CA PHE A 103 -13.38 -4.30 -9.73
C PHE A 103 -12.50 -4.25 -8.48
N LEU A 104 -11.18 -4.24 -8.68
CA LEU A 104 -10.19 -4.09 -7.62
C LEU A 104 -9.41 -2.77 -7.79
N GLY A 105 -9.73 -1.77 -6.96
CA GLY A 105 -8.96 -0.54 -6.87
C GLY A 105 -7.78 -0.70 -5.90
N ILE A 106 -6.60 -1.08 -6.43
CA ILE A 106 -5.40 -1.35 -5.61
C ILE A 106 -4.27 -0.38 -5.93
N THR A 107 -3.35 -0.22 -4.97
CA THR A 107 -2.16 0.62 -5.13
C THR A 107 -1.26 0.12 -6.26
N HIS A 108 -0.51 1.05 -6.88
CA HIS A 108 0.42 0.69 -7.94
C HIS A 108 1.51 -0.25 -7.42
N MET A 109 1.70 -1.38 -8.12
CA MET A 109 2.64 -2.42 -7.74
C MET A 109 3.18 -3.15 -8.97
N LYS A 110 4.08 -4.11 -8.77
CA LYS A 110 4.58 -4.95 -9.86
C LYS A 110 3.43 -5.70 -10.53
N ARG A 111 3.35 -5.66 -11.86
CA ARG A 111 2.33 -6.36 -12.66
C ARG A 111 2.18 -7.84 -12.29
N SER A 112 3.27 -8.54 -12.05
CA SER A 112 3.25 -9.95 -11.66
C SER A 112 2.57 -10.18 -10.30
N PHE A 113 2.77 -9.27 -9.35
CA PHE A 113 2.16 -9.36 -8.02
C PHE A 113 0.68 -8.98 -8.05
N TYR A 114 0.31 -7.99 -8.88
CA TYR A 114 -1.08 -7.66 -9.18
C TYR A 114 -1.85 -8.89 -9.71
N HIS A 115 -1.29 -9.59 -10.71
CA HIS A 115 -1.92 -10.79 -11.27
C HIS A 115 -2.08 -11.90 -10.23
N GLN A 116 -1.08 -12.13 -9.37
CA GLN A 116 -1.20 -13.08 -8.26
C GLN A 116 -2.36 -12.74 -7.32
N ILE A 117 -2.57 -11.46 -7.01
CA ILE A 117 -3.70 -11.04 -6.18
C ILE A 117 -5.02 -11.29 -6.89
N LEU A 118 -5.13 -10.97 -8.19
CA LEU A 118 -6.35 -11.23 -8.97
C LEU A 118 -6.72 -12.72 -8.98
N ASP A 119 -5.73 -13.58 -9.24
CA ASP A 119 -5.91 -15.03 -9.29
C ASP A 119 -6.45 -15.57 -7.94
N GLU A 120 -5.92 -15.06 -6.81
CA GLU A 120 -6.33 -15.46 -5.46
C GLU A 120 -7.77 -15.05 -5.08
N ILE A 121 -8.31 -14.03 -5.73
CA ILE A 121 -9.66 -13.50 -5.46
C ILE A 121 -10.65 -13.78 -6.60
N GLY A 122 -10.21 -14.48 -7.66
CA GLY A 122 -11.07 -14.90 -8.78
C GLY A 122 -11.37 -13.80 -9.81
N LEU A 123 -10.54 -12.76 -9.89
CA LEU A 123 -10.64 -11.72 -10.92
C LEU A 123 -9.72 -12.01 -12.11
N THR A 124 -10.00 -11.38 -13.24
CA THR A 124 -9.14 -11.40 -14.42
C THR A 124 -8.59 -10.00 -14.73
N PRO A 125 -7.42 -9.87 -15.39
CA PRO A 125 -6.81 -8.59 -15.75
C PRO A 125 -7.65 -7.67 -16.63
#